data_AF-A0A9P9QLT8-F1
#
_entry.id   AF-A0A9P9QLT8-F1
#
_cell.length_a   1.000
_cell.length_b   1.000
_cell.length_c   1.000
_cell.angle_alpha   90.00
_cell.angle_beta   90.00
_cell.angle_gamma   90.00
#
_symmetry.space_group_name_H-M   'P 1'
#
loop_
_entity.id
_entity.type
_entity.pdbx_description
1 polymer ?
#
loop_
_entity_poly.entity_id
_entity_poly.type
_entity_poly.pdbx_seq_one_letter_code
_entity_poly.pdbx_strand_id
1 'polypeptide(L)'
;MLISQVLSQDHRYLDECYDKLKSASTTEDKVKWRNMLVWNLARHAISEELTVYPAMEQHLGERGKELTKTDFARHQAVKNNLSGLQSLSPNETQFPSLLEQVMDDLHRHIEHEREIDMPLLESSISKAESERLAMSFMRTKKLMPTKSHPGAPTSSPLTEGLAALLVAPIDKLRSLVESFPNEETGTAEVDWGNLV
;
A
#
# COMPACT_ATOMS: atom_id res chain seq x y z
N MET A 1 -3.37 7.69 16.56
CA MET A 1 -3.67 8.24 15.21
C MET A 1 -4.89 7.51 14.69
N LEU A 2 -5.75 8.22 13.98
CA LEU A 2 -6.92 7.65 13.31
C LEU A 2 -6.50 6.90 12.03
N ILE A 3 -7.35 6.01 11.52
CA ILE A 3 -7.06 5.27 10.28
C ILE A 3 -6.82 6.23 9.11
N SER A 4 -7.67 7.25 8.95
CA SER A 4 -7.53 8.29 7.92
C SER A 4 -6.17 9.00 7.95
N GLN A 5 -5.61 9.22 9.15
CA GLN A 5 -4.30 9.86 9.32
C GLN A 5 -3.15 8.95 8.91
N VAL A 6 -3.26 7.65 9.20
CA VAL A 6 -2.26 6.63 8.82
C VAL A 6 -2.24 6.43 7.31
N LEU A 7 -3.42 6.31 6.67
CA LEU A 7 -3.52 6.18 5.21
C LEU A 7 -2.96 7.43 4.52
N SER A 8 -3.35 8.62 4.99
CA SER A 8 -2.81 9.89 4.47
C SER A 8 -1.28 9.97 4.58
N GLN A 9 -0.68 9.42 5.64
CA GLN A 9 0.77 9.38 5.79
C GLN A 9 1.42 8.40 4.82
N ASP A 10 0.76 7.28 4.55
CA ASP A 10 1.20 6.30 3.58
C ASP A 10 1.17 6.87 2.16
N HIS A 11 0.08 7.55 1.79
CA HIS A 11 -0.09 8.23 0.51
C HIS A 11 1.03 9.25 0.25
N ARG A 12 1.36 10.08 1.25
CA ARG A 12 2.49 11.03 1.13
C ARG A 12 3.81 10.33 0.88
N TYR A 13 4.05 9.19 1.54
CA TYR A 13 5.27 8.44 1.34
C TYR A 13 5.34 7.78 -0.06
N LEU A 14 4.21 7.38 -0.62
CA LEU A 14 4.12 6.90 -2.01
C LEU A 14 4.48 8.02 -3.01
N ASP A 15 3.95 9.23 -2.79
CA ASP A 15 4.30 10.41 -3.61
C ASP A 15 5.78 10.77 -3.49
N GLU A 16 6.36 10.71 -2.28
CA GLU A 16 7.79 10.93 -2.06
C GLU A 16 8.64 9.90 -2.83
N CYS A 17 8.25 8.63 -2.82
CA CYS A 17 8.95 7.59 -3.59
C CYS A 17 8.89 7.85 -5.10
N TYR A 18 7.74 8.30 -5.60
CA TYR A 18 7.55 8.68 -7.00
C TYR A 18 8.42 9.89 -7.38
N ASP A 19 8.43 10.95 -6.58
CA ASP A 19 9.24 12.15 -6.82
C ASP A 19 10.73 11.84 -6.82
N LYS A 20 11.18 10.99 -5.89
CA LYS A 20 12.57 10.53 -5.82
C LYS A 20 12.94 9.64 -7.01
N LEU A 21 12.03 8.77 -7.46
CA LEU A 21 12.21 8.00 -8.69
C LEU A 21 12.38 8.89 -9.92
N LYS A 22 11.59 9.96 -10.04
CA LYS A 22 11.68 10.90 -11.18
C LYS A 22 12.91 11.77 -11.16
N SER A 23 13.35 12.18 -9.98
CA SER A 23 14.54 13.03 -9.80
C SER A 23 15.85 12.26 -9.74
N ALA A 24 15.82 10.93 -9.66
CA ALA A 24 17.02 10.09 -9.62
C ALA A 24 17.85 10.22 -10.91
N SER A 25 19.13 10.59 -10.74
CA SER A 25 20.06 10.83 -11.84
C SER A 25 20.73 9.55 -12.37
N THR A 26 20.84 8.51 -11.54
CA THR A 26 21.50 7.26 -11.90
C THR A 26 20.47 6.14 -12.13
N THR A 27 20.79 5.18 -12.99
CA THR A 27 19.93 3.99 -13.17
C THR A 27 19.82 3.19 -11.87
N GLU A 28 20.87 3.14 -11.06
CA GLU A 28 20.86 2.45 -9.77
C GLU A 28 19.85 3.08 -8.79
N ASP A 29 19.85 4.41 -8.66
CA ASP A 29 18.91 5.11 -7.78
C ASP A 29 17.47 4.97 -8.29
N LYS A 30 17.26 5.01 -9.61
CA LYS A 30 15.94 4.74 -10.19
C LYS A 30 15.45 3.33 -9.85
N VAL A 31 16.32 2.32 -9.89
CA VAL A 31 15.96 0.95 -9.50
C VAL A 31 15.58 0.89 -8.02
N LYS A 32 16.36 1.53 -7.14
CA LYS A 32 16.09 1.60 -5.70
C LYS A 32 14.74 2.26 -5.39
N TRP A 33 14.47 3.42 -5.97
CA TRP A 33 13.21 4.14 -5.74
C TRP A 33 12.00 3.47 -6.40
N ARG A 34 12.17 2.85 -7.57
CA ARG A 34 11.14 1.98 -8.17
C ARG A 34 10.80 0.83 -7.23
N ASN A 35 11.79 0.15 -6.67
CA ASN A 35 11.57 -0.95 -5.72
C ASN A 35 10.85 -0.44 -4.46
N MET A 36 11.23 0.72 -3.95
CA MET A 36 10.58 1.33 -2.78
C MET A 36 9.11 1.69 -3.06
N LEU A 37 8.81 2.31 -4.21
CA LEU A 37 7.44 2.61 -4.63
C LEU A 37 6.61 1.33 -4.79
N VAL A 38 7.12 0.35 -5.55
CA VAL A 38 6.46 -0.94 -5.77
C VAL A 38 6.16 -1.65 -4.46
N TRP A 39 7.14 -1.72 -3.57
CA TRP A 39 6.96 -2.37 -2.28
C TRP A 39 5.89 -1.68 -1.45
N ASN A 40 5.97 -0.36 -1.29
CA ASN A 40 5.04 0.38 -0.46
C ASN A 40 3.62 0.37 -1.02
N LEU A 41 3.46 0.50 -2.34
CA LEU A 41 2.15 0.47 -2.99
C LEU A 41 1.49 -0.89 -2.83
N ALA A 42 2.25 -1.97 -3.02
CA ALA A 42 1.73 -3.33 -2.87
C ALA A 42 1.26 -3.62 -1.44
N ARG A 43 2.08 -3.26 -0.43
CA ARG A 43 1.72 -3.47 0.99
C ARG A 43 0.61 -2.54 1.47
N HIS A 44 0.50 -1.34 0.90
CA HIS A 44 -0.61 -0.41 1.15
C HIS A 44 -1.94 -1.02 0.68
N ALA A 45 -2.04 -1.35 -0.60
CA ALA A 45 -3.27 -1.84 -1.21
C ALA A 45 -3.81 -3.10 -0.52
N ILE A 46 -2.94 -4.10 -0.28
CA ILE A 46 -3.37 -5.33 0.40
C ILE A 46 -3.72 -5.10 1.88
N SER A 47 -3.12 -4.10 2.54
CA SER A 47 -3.45 -3.80 3.94
C SER A 47 -4.83 -3.17 4.07
N GLU A 48 -5.23 -2.31 3.12
CA GLU A 48 -6.60 -1.78 3.05
C GLU A 48 -7.61 -2.92 2.81
N GLU A 49 -7.33 -3.78 1.83
CA GLU A 49 -8.19 -4.92 1.48
C GLU A 49 -8.42 -5.89 2.66
N LEU A 50 -7.42 -6.05 3.53
CA LEU A 50 -7.48 -6.97 4.67
C LEU A 50 -7.97 -6.32 5.97
N THR A 51 -8.06 -4.99 6.03
CA THR A 51 -8.40 -4.29 7.27
C THR A 51 -9.51 -3.25 7.08
N VAL A 52 -9.30 -2.27 6.20
CA VAL A 52 -10.21 -1.15 5.97
C VAL A 52 -11.49 -1.62 5.28
N TYR A 53 -11.38 -2.45 4.25
CA TYR A 53 -12.56 -2.89 3.48
C TYR A 53 -13.52 -3.75 4.30
N PRO A 54 -13.07 -4.74 5.10
CA PRO A 54 -13.95 -5.43 6.04
C PRO A 54 -14.64 -4.48 7.03
N ALA A 55 -13.93 -3.44 7.52
CA ALA A 55 -14.54 -2.45 8.40
C ALA A 55 -15.61 -1.61 7.68
N MET A 56 -15.36 -1.19 6.44
CA MET A 56 -16.36 -0.50 5.62
C MET A 56 -17.59 -1.36 5.39
N GLU A 57 -17.43 -2.62 4.99
CA GLU A 57 -18.56 -3.54 4.78
C GLU A 57 -19.34 -3.79 6.08
N GLN A 58 -18.64 -3.92 7.21
CA GLN A 58 -19.26 -4.13 8.52
C GLN A 58 -20.06 -2.91 8.99
N HIS A 59 -19.49 -1.71 8.90
CA HIS A 59 -20.07 -0.51 9.51
C HIS A 59 -20.98 0.29 8.58
N LEU A 60 -20.81 0.17 7.25
CA LEU A 60 -21.60 0.88 6.24
C LEU A 60 -22.61 -0.03 5.52
N GLY A 61 -22.61 -1.34 5.80
CA GLY A 61 -23.56 -2.30 5.23
C GLY A 61 -23.47 -2.40 3.70
N GLU A 62 -24.60 -2.38 3.01
CA GLU A 62 -24.64 -2.49 1.53
C GLU A 62 -23.87 -1.37 0.84
N ARG A 63 -23.89 -0.15 1.39
CA ARG A 63 -23.07 0.96 0.88
C ARG A 63 -21.59 0.64 0.98
N GLY A 64 -21.16 0.04 2.09
CA GLY A 64 -19.78 -0.42 2.27
C GLY A 64 -19.37 -1.42 1.19
N LYS A 65 -20.20 -2.42 0.92
CA LYS A 65 -19.94 -3.43 -0.13
C LYS A 65 -19.85 -2.85 -1.53
N GLU A 66 -20.65 -1.83 -1.85
CA GLU A 66 -20.58 -1.15 -3.15
C GLU A 66 -19.28 -0.37 -3.31
N LEU A 67 -18.83 0.32 -2.25
CA LEU A 67 -17.58 1.06 -2.22
C LEU A 67 -16.39 0.10 -2.34
N THR A 68 -16.30 -0.92 -1.47
CA THR A 68 -15.18 -1.88 -1.49
C THR A 68 -15.09 -2.66 -2.78
N LYS A 69 -16.21 -3.00 -3.43
CA LYS A 69 -16.20 -3.61 -4.77
C LYS A 69 -15.53 -2.72 -5.81
N THR A 70 -15.80 -1.41 -5.75
CA THR A 70 -15.19 -0.42 -6.66
C THR A 70 -13.70 -0.30 -6.38
N ASP A 71 -13.32 -0.21 -5.11
CA ASP A 71 -11.93 -0.02 -4.72
C ASP A 71 -11.08 -1.27 -4.95
N PHE A 72 -11.63 -2.48 -4.74
CA PHE A 72 -10.99 -3.73 -5.17
C PHE A 72 -10.68 -3.74 -6.66
N ALA A 73 -11.59 -3.24 -7.51
CA ALA A 73 -11.36 -3.18 -8.95
C ALA A 73 -10.26 -2.18 -9.32
N ARG A 74 -10.21 -1.02 -8.64
CA ARG A 74 -9.13 -0.02 -8.79
C ARG A 74 -7.79 -0.58 -8.34
N HIS A 75 -7.74 -1.20 -7.16
CA HIS A 75 -6.56 -1.90 -6.66
C HIS A 75 -6.09 -2.99 -7.60
N GLN A 76 -7.00 -3.77 -8.21
CA GLN A 76 -6.60 -4.78 -9.18
C GLN A 76 -5.90 -4.16 -10.40
N ALA A 77 -6.41 -3.04 -10.92
CA ALA A 77 -5.77 -2.31 -12.02
C ALA A 77 -4.38 -1.80 -11.62
N VAL A 78 -4.26 -1.16 -10.45
CA VAL A 78 -2.98 -0.70 -9.89
C VAL A 78 -2.00 -1.87 -9.74
N LYS A 79 -2.42 -2.97 -9.10
CA LYS A 79 -1.58 -4.17 -8.87
C LYS A 79 -1.07 -4.78 -10.17
N ASN A 80 -1.92 -4.86 -11.21
CA ASN A 80 -1.53 -5.34 -12.53
C ASN A 80 -0.45 -4.46 -13.16
N ASN A 81 -0.66 -3.14 -13.18
CA ASN A 81 0.31 -2.18 -13.73
C ASN A 81 1.61 -2.17 -12.93
N LEU A 82 1.52 -2.28 -11.60
CA LEU A 82 2.66 -2.34 -10.69
C LEU A 82 3.54 -3.56 -10.94
N SER A 83 2.94 -4.71 -11.25
CA SER A 83 3.69 -5.92 -11.63
C SER A 83 4.46 -5.73 -12.94
N GLY A 84 3.90 -4.99 -13.89
CA GLY A 84 4.61 -4.59 -15.11
C GLY A 84 5.79 -3.68 -14.77
N LEU A 85 5.55 -2.64 -13.97
CA LEU A 85 6.57 -1.68 -13.56
C LEU A 85 7.75 -2.35 -12.84
N GLN A 86 7.47 -3.35 -11.99
CA GLN A 86 8.49 -4.12 -11.27
C GLN A 86 9.43 -4.90 -12.20
N SER A 87 8.92 -5.39 -13.32
CA SER A 87 9.69 -6.18 -14.30
C SER A 87 10.51 -5.32 -15.27
N LEU A 88 10.21 -4.02 -15.36
CA LEU A 88 10.86 -3.11 -16.30
C LEU A 88 12.08 -2.41 -15.69
N SER A 89 13.17 -2.35 -16.45
CA SER A 89 14.27 -1.44 -16.15
C SER A 89 13.82 0.01 -16.31
N PRO A 90 14.23 0.94 -15.42
CA PRO A 90 13.95 2.37 -15.57
C PRO A 90 14.49 3.02 -16.84
N ASN A 91 15.34 2.33 -17.61
CA ASN A 91 15.88 2.80 -18.89
C ASN A 91 15.05 2.32 -20.10
N GLU A 92 14.05 1.46 -19.90
CA GLU A 92 13.19 1.00 -20.98
C GLU A 92 12.21 2.09 -21.42
N THR A 93 11.93 2.16 -22.72
CA THR A 93 11.08 3.20 -23.32
C THR A 93 9.64 3.20 -22.78
N GLN A 94 9.12 2.04 -22.39
CA GLN A 94 7.78 1.93 -21.79
C GLN A 94 7.71 2.35 -20.31
N PHE A 95 8.85 2.44 -19.62
CA PHE A 95 8.87 2.66 -18.16
C PHE A 95 8.19 3.97 -17.73
N PRO A 96 8.48 5.13 -18.35
CA PRO A 96 7.86 6.39 -17.91
C PRO A 96 6.35 6.37 -18.09
N SER A 97 5.85 5.86 -19.22
CA SER A 97 4.41 5.80 -19.49
C SER A 97 3.68 4.90 -18.49
N LEU A 98 4.26 3.75 -18.14
CA LEU A 98 3.64 2.84 -17.17
C LEU A 98 3.70 3.41 -15.75
N LEU A 99 4.79 4.11 -15.39
CA LEU A 99 4.90 4.78 -14.10
C LEU A 99 3.81 5.83 -13.92
N GLU A 100 3.60 6.70 -14.91
CA GLU A 100 2.53 7.72 -14.84
C GLU A 100 1.15 7.06 -14.78
N GLN A 101 0.92 5.97 -15.52
CA GLN A 101 -0.35 5.23 -15.44
C GLN A 101 -0.61 4.65 -14.04
N VAL A 102 0.41 4.07 -13.39
CA VAL A 102 0.30 3.57 -12.00
C VAL A 102 -0.05 4.70 -11.04
N MET A 103 0.61 5.85 -11.15
CA MET A 103 0.37 6.99 -10.26
C MET A 103 -1.00 7.63 -10.51
N ASP A 104 -1.43 7.76 -11.76
CA ASP A 104 -2.76 8.26 -12.10
C ASP A 104 -3.87 7.36 -11.52
N ASP A 105 -3.72 6.03 -11.62
CA ASP A 105 -4.66 5.08 -11.02
C ASP A 105 -4.66 5.19 -9.50
N LEU A 106 -3.49 5.32 -8.88
CA LEU A 106 -3.33 5.49 -7.43
C LEU A 106 -3.95 6.79 -6.94
N HIS A 107 -3.70 7.92 -7.59
CA HIS A 107 -4.23 9.22 -7.16
C HIS A 107 -5.75 9.27 -7.26
N ARG A 108 -6.36 8.65 -8.27
CA ARG A 108 -7.82 8.48 -8.34
C ARG A 108 -8.37 7.64 -7.19
N HIS A 109 -7.67 6.59 -6.79
CA HIS A 109 -8.02 5.79 -5.61
C HIS A 109 -7.95 6.64 -4.34
N ILE A 110 -6.81 7.29 -4.10
CA ILE A 110 -6.56 8.14 -2.92
C ILE A 110 -7.59 9.26 -2.80
N GLU A 111 -7.94 9.91 -3.90
CA GLU A 111 -8.92 11.00 -3.90
C GLU A 111 -10.29 10.49 -3.48
N HIS A 112 -10.74 9.37 -4.04
CA HIS A 112 -12.00 8.75 -3.65
C HIS A 112 -11.99 8.31 -2.18
N GLU A 113 -10.91 7.67 -1.74
CA GLU A 113 -10.76 7.22 -0.35
C GLU A 113 -10.84 8.40 0.62
N ARG A 114 -10.13 9.48 0.31
CA ARG A 114 -10.08 10.70 1.14
C ARG A 114 -11.42 11.42 1.21
N GLU A 115 -12.14 11.50 0.09
CA GLU A 115 -13.34 12.33 -0.02
C GLU A 115 -14.64 11.59 0.32
N ILE A 116 -14.66 10.27 0.13
CA ILE A 116 -15.87 9.45 0.26
C ILE A 116 -15.69 8.41 1.36
N ASP A 117 -14.71 7.52 1.24
CA ASP A 117 -14.64 6.31 2.06
C ASP A 117 -14.29 6.63 3.51
N MET A 118 -13.23 7.42 3.74
CA MET A 118 -12.77 7.77 5.08
C MET A 118 -13.78 8.63 5.85
N PRO A 119 -14.39 9.69 5.28
CA PRO A 119 -15.44 10.43 5.98
C PRO A 119 -16.62 9.55 6.39
N LEU A 120 -17.07 8.64 5.52
CA LEU A 120 -18.15 7.72 5.84
C LEU A 120 -17.75 6.76 6.96
N LEU A 121 -16.60 6.10 6.83
CA LEU A 121 -16.12 5.14 7.83
C LEU A 121 -15.89 5.81 9.19
N GLU A 122 -15.14 6.91 9.25
CA GLU A 122 -14.82 7.62 10.50
C GLU A 122 -16.07 8.19 11.19
N SER A 123 -17.13 8.51 10.44
CA SER A 123 -18.42 8.93 11.02
C SER A 123 -19.24 7.76 11.60
N SER A 124 -18.95 6.53 11.18
CA SER A 124 -19.68 5.31 11.55
C SER A 124 -19.03 4.50 12.68
N ILE A 125 -17.82 4.87 13.09
CA ILE A 125 -17.03 4.18 14.12
C ILE A 125 -16.61 5.14 15.23
N SER A 126 -16.35 4.61 16.42
CA SER A 126 -15.76 5.39 17.50
C SER A 126 -14.29 5.72 17.22
N LYS A 127 -13.78 6.78 17.85
CA LYS A 127 -12.36 7.12 17.83
C LYS A 127 -11.46 5.93 18.20
N ALA A 128 -11.85 5.15 19.22
CA ALA A 128 -11.08 4.00 19.68
C ALA A 128 -11.07 2.86 18.64
N GLU A 129 -12.16 2.66 17.90
CA GLU A 129 -12.20 1.70 16.78
C GLU A 129 -11.32 2.16 15.63
N SER A 130 -11.35 3.45 15.29
CA SER A 130 -10.46 4.04 14.26
C SER A 130 -8.98 3.87 14.61
N GLU A 131 -8.60 4.12 15.87
CA GLU A 131 -7.23 3.90 16.36
C GLU A 131 -6.83 2.40 16.32
N ARG A 132 -7.77 1.50 16.61
CA ARG A 132 -7.53 0.05 16.48
C ARG A 132 -7.36 -0.38 15.03
N LEU A 133 -8.15 0.18 14.12
CA LEU A 133 -8.05 -0.09 12.69
C LEU A 133 -6.71 0.42 12.15
N ALA A 134 -6.28 1.62 12.56
CA ALA A 134 -4.96 2.16 12.25
C ALA A 134 -3.82 1.22 12.69
N MET A 135 -3.87 0.71 13.93
CA MET A 135 -2.90 -0.27 14.42
C MET A 135 -2.93 -1.58 13.61
N SER A 136 -4.13 -2.06 13.25
CA SER A 136 -4.30 -3.26 12.43
C SER A 136 -3.68 -3.08 11.05
N PHE A 137 -4.02 -2.00 10.36
CA PHE A 137 -3.45 -1.63 9.05
C PHE A 137 -1.92 -1.62 9.11
N MET A 138 -1.34 -0.90 10.07
CA MET A 138 0.11 -0.81 10.23
C MET A 138 0.78 -2.16 10.50
N ARG A 139 0.17 -3.03 11.31
CA ARG A 139 0.68 -4.37 11.59
C ARG A 139 0.62 -5.25 10.35
N THR A 140 -0.50 -5.25 9.63
CA THR A 140 -0.66 -5.97 8.37
C THR A 140 0.41 -5.54 7.38
N LYS A 141 0.60 -4.23 7.21
CA LYS A 141 1.57 -3.64 6.27
C LYS A 141 3.01 -4.13 6.49
N LYS A 142 3.41 -4.40 7.75
CA LYS A 142 4.74 -4.93 8.11
C LYS A 142 4.96 -6.39 7.71
N LEU A 143 3.89 -7.14 7.52
CA LEU A 143 3.92 -8.59 7.25
C LEU A 143 3.76 -8.91 5.77
N MET A 144 3.43 -7.90 4.95
CA MET A 144 3.18 -8.08 3.53
C MET A 144 4.48 -8.22 2.74
N PRO A 145 4.48 -9.10 1.72
CA PRO A 145 5.68 -9.37 0.93
C PRO A 145 6.14 -8.13 0.14
N THR A 146 7.39 -8.17 -0.32
CA THR A 146 8.07 -7.05 -0.96
C THR A 146 7.71 -6.82 -2.44
N LYS A 147 6.87 -7.68 -3.02
CA LYS A 147 6.54 -7.69 -4.45
C LYS A 147 5.04 -7.66 -4.69
N SER A 148 4.63 -7.04 -5.80
CA SER A 148 3.25 -7.11 -6.27
C SER A 148 2.94 -8.54 -6.75
N HIS A 149 1.84 -9.11 -6.25
CA HIS A 149 1.33 -10.41 -6.68
C HIS A 149 -0.13 -10.25 -7.14
N PRO A 150 -0.37 -9.86 -8.40
CA PRO A 150 -1.72 -9.49 -8.86
C PRO A 150 -2.74 -10.64 -8.85
N GLY A 151 -2.25 -11.89 -8.87
CA GLY A 151 -3.09 -13.09 -8.81
C GLY A 151 -3.28 -13.67 -7.41
N ALA A 152 -2.78 -13.03 -6.35
CA ALA A 152 -3.05 -13.47 -4.98
C ALA A 152 -4.55 -13.25 -4.68
N PRO A 153 -5.32 -14.30 -4.30
CA PRO A 153 -6.72 -14.13 -3.98
C PRO A 153 -6.87 -13.18 -2.81
N THR A 154 -7.52 -12.05 -3.04
CA THR A 154 -7.71 -10.99 -2.04
C THR A 154 -9.13 -11.01 -1.46
N SER A 155 -9.97 -11.95 -1.92
CA SER A 155 -11.30 -12.24 -1.37
C SER A 155 -11.53 -13.75 -1.20
N SER A 156 -11.54 -14.21 0.07
CA SER A 156 -11.95 -15.54 0.58
C SER A 156 -11.04 -16.75 0.26
N PRO A 157 -10.94 -17.81 1.10
CA PRO A 157 -10.82 -17.94 2.56
C PRO A 157 -9.33 -18.00 2.97
N LEU A 158 -8.52 -17.04 2.52
CA LEU A 158 -7.09 -16.93 2.87
C LEU A 158 -6.84 -16.19 4.20
N THR A 159 -7.90 -15.84 4.93
CA THR A 159 -7.80 -15.30 6.29
C THR A 159 -7.04 -16.24 7.23
N GLU A 160 -7.11 -17.57 7.02
CA GLU A 160 -6.30 -18.56 7.75
C GLU A 160 -4.82 -18.54 7.35
N GLY A 161 -4.50 -18.30 6.06
CA GLY A 161 -3.12 -18.20 5.58
C GLY A 161 -2.40 -16.92 6.01
N LEU A 162 -3.16 -15.83 6.13
CA LEU A 162 -2.65 -14.56 6.68
C LEU A 162 -2.38 -14.64 8.19
N ALA A 163 -3.15 -15.45 8.93
CA ALA A 163 -2.85 -15.80 10.31
C ALA A 163 -1.51 -16.54 10.45
N ALA A 164 -1.12 -17.35 9.45
CA ALA A 164 0.19 -17.99 9.43
C ALA A 164 1.34 -17.01 9.10
N LEU A 165 1.10 -16.00 8.24
CA LEU A 165 2.04 -14.90 7.96
C LEU A 165 2.24 -13.98 9.17
N LEU A 166 1.21 -13.78 10.00
CA LEU A 166 1.28 -13.07 11.29
C LEU A 166 2.24 -13.73 12.31
N VAL A 167 2.63 -15.00 12.11
CA VAL A 167 3.52 -15.77 13.00
C VAL A 167 4.93 -15.95 12.41
N ALA A 168 5.18 -15.53 11.16
CA ALA A 168 6.47 -15.71 10.50
C ALA A 168 7.53 -14.66 10.94
N PRO A 169 8.81 -15.04 11.14
CA PRO A 169 9.88 -14.09 11.48
C PRO A 169 10.15 -13.09 10.35
N ILE A 170 10.06 -11.79 10.68
CA ILE A 170 10.24 -10.64 9.77
C ILE A 170 11.58 -10.68 9.01
N ASP A 171 12.64 -11.21 9.63
CA ASP A 171 14.01 -11.20 9.11
C ASP A 171 14.20 -11.96 7.79
N LYS A 172 13.30 -12.89 7.45
CA LYS A 172 13.40 -13.68 6.22
C LYS A 172 12.90 -12.95 4.96
N LEU A 173 12.19 -11.82 5.13
CA LEU A 173 11.64 -11.02 4.03
C LEU A 173 12.59 -9.92 3.56
N ARG A 174 13.43 -9.40 4.46
CA ARG A 174 14.39 -8.30 4.19
C ARG A 174 15.62 -8.76 3.41
N SER A 175 16.10 -9.98 3.64
CA SER A 175 17.29 -10.54 2.98
C SER A 175 17.13 -10.85 1.49
N LEU A 176 15.92 -10.73 0.93
CA LEU A 176 15.63 -10.93 -0.49
C LEU A 176 15.75 -9.65 -1.33
N VAL A 177 16.18 -8.53 -0.73
CA VAL A 177 16.20 -7.22 -1.40
C VAL A 177 17.52 -6.48 -1.14
N GLU A 178 18.49 -6.71 -2.02
CA GLU A 178 19.81 -6.05 -1.99
C GLU A 178 19.80 -4.59 -2.51
N SER A 179 18.65 -4.01 -2.89
CA SER A 179 18.58 -2.69 -3.54
C SER A 179 17.42 -1.80 -3.09
N PHE A 180 17.39 -1.43 -1.81
CA PHE A 180 16.64 -0.29 -1.30
C PHE A 180 17.58 0.93 -1.10
N PRO A 181 17.06 2.18 -1.10
CA PRO A 181 17.85 3.35 -0.69
C PRO A 181 18.32 3.21 0.77
N ASN A 182 19.52 3.70 1.07
CA ASN A 182 20.03 3.76 2.44
C ASN A 182 19.24 4.81 3.26
N GLU A 183 19.01 4.52 4.55
CA GLU A 183 18.26 5.39 5.48
C GLU A 183 18.79 6.83 5.57
N GLU A 184 20.03 7.09 5.13
CA GLU A 184 20.67 8.42 5.19
C GLU A 184 20.26 9.41 4.08
N THR A 185 19.43 9.02 3.09
CA THR A 185 19.12 9.88 1.91
C THR A 185 17.67 10.34 1.76
N GLY A 186 16.82 10.09 2.75
CA GLY A 186 15.45 10.60 2.83
C GLY A 186 14.98 10.55 4.27
N THR A 187 14.15 11.52 4.67
CA THR A 187 13.45 11.48 5.96
C THR A 187 12.88 10.09 6.17
N ALA A 188 13.36 9.43 7.23
CA ALA A 188 13.16 8.02 7.50
C ALA A 188 11.73 7.56 7.16
N GLU A 189 11.60 6.37 6.55
CA GLU A 189 10.38 5.56 6.72
C GLU A 189 10.01 5.68 8.19
N VAL A 190 8.79 6.13 8.49
CA VAL A 190 8.37 6.31 9.88
C VAL A 190 8.74 5.05 10.64
N ASP A 191 9.64 5.18 11.61
CA ASP A 191 10.09 4.07 12.44
C ASP A 191 8.92 3.63 13.31
N TRP A 192 8.09 2.77 12.74
CA TRP A 192 6.94 2.17 13.39
C TRP A 192 7.36 1.16 14.46
N GLY A 193 8.67 0.96 14.73
CA GLY A 193 9.21 0.10 15.77
C GLY A 193 8.95 0.60 17.19
N ASN A 194 8.71 1.92 17.36
CA ASN A 194 8.59 2.55 18.68
C ASN A 194 7.15 2.88 19.12
N LEU A 195 6.13 2.36 18.43
CA LEU A 195 4.73 2.43 18.87
C LEU A 195 4.27 1.06 19.38
N VAL A 196 4.79 0.68 20.55
CA VAL A 196 4.23 -0.34 21.45
C VAL A 196 3.98 0.32 22.80
#